data_AF-A1WEB1-F1
#
_entry.id   AF-A1WEB1-F1
#
_cell.length_a   1.000
_cell.length_b   1.000
_cell.length_c   1.000
_cell.angle_alpha   90.00
_cell.angle_beta   90.00
_cell.angle_gamma   90.00
#
_symmetry.space_group_name_H-M   'P 1'
#
loop_
_entity.id
_entity.type
_entity.pdbx_description
1 polymer ?
#
loop_
_entity_poly.entity_id
_entity_poly.type
_entity_poly.pdbx_seq_one_letter_code
_entity_poly.pdbx_strand_id
1 'polypeptide(L)'
;MTCIAAGCDVQFLEICTSNGVSIMQTKLTLRLEERLITQAKARAQRHGKSLSQLVADYFVQLDEPVAAQRQALEAPLPPVVASLRGALKGVADLDEGAWREHLRTKHQ
;
A
#
# COMPACT_ATOMS: atom_id res chain seq x y z
N MET A 1 -32.06 -37.39 -29.93
CA MET A 1 -32.28 -36.15 -29.18
C MET A 1 -30.94 -35.44 -29.07
N THR A 2 -30.72 -34.52 -29.99
CA THR A 2 -29.61 -33.54 -30.08
C THR A 2 -29.63 -32.65 -28.81
N CYS A 3 -28.52 -32.12 -28.26
CA CYS A 3 -27.60 -31.12 -28.84
C CYS A 3 -26.21 -31.13 -28.15
N ILE A 4 -25.22 -30.71 -28.92
CA ILE A 4 -23.82 -30.39 -28.56
C ILE A 4 -23.71 -28.86 -28.37
N ALA A 5 -22.97 -28.39 -27.35
CA ALA A 5 -22.24 -27.11 -27.30
C ALA A 5 -21.39 -27.12 -26.00
N ALA A 6 -20.06 -27.26 -26.07
CA ALA A 6 -19.05 -26.22 -26.29
C ALA A 6 -18.65 -25.50 -24.97
N GLY A 7 -17.34 -25.43 -24.75
CA GLY A 7 -16.69 -25.07 -23.49
C GLY A 7 -16.73 -23.59 -23.09
N CYS A 8 -16.21 -23.35 -21.89
CA CYS A 8 -15.55 -22.14 -21.37
C CYS A 8 -15.45 -22.37 -19.85
N ASP A 9 -14.25 -22.65 -19.34
CA ASP A 9 -13.27 -21.65 -18.92
C ASP A 9 -13.52 -21.18 -17.48
N VAL A 10 -12.55 -21.56 -16.66
CA VAL A 10 -12.01 -20.84 -15.50
C VAL A 10 -13.06 -20.12 -14.64
N GLN A 11 -13.29 -20.70 -13.47
CA GLN A 11 -13.90 -20.04 -12.31
C GLN A 11 -13.05 -18.82 -11.91
N PHE A 12 -13.18 -17.73 -12.66
CA PHE A 12 -12.87 -16.40 -12.21
C PHE A 12 -14.07 -15.98 -11.35
N LEU A 13 -13.89 -16.15 -10.05
CA LEU A 13 -14.83 -15.73 -9.03
C LEU A 13 -14.98 -14.20 -9.13
N GLU A 14 -15.92 -13.76 -9.96
CA GLU A 14 -16.41 -12.39 -9.98
C GLU A 14 -17.17 -12.18 -8.67
N ILE A 15 -16.46 -11.74 -7.63
CA ILE A 15 -17.08 -11.23 -6.43
C ILE A 15 -17.70 -9.89 -6.80
N CYS A 16 -18.92 -9.95 -7.31
CA CYS A 16 -19.85 -8.85 -7.36
C CYS A 16 -20.23 -8.46 -5.93
N THR A 17 -19.37 -7.73 -5.23
CA THR A 17 -19.78 -7.01 -4.02
C THR A 17 -20.54 -5.77 -4.47
N SER A 18 -21.83 -5.95 -4.73
CA SER A 18 -22.81 -4.89 -4.79
C SER A 18 -22.93 -4.24 -3.41
N ASN A 19 -22.07 -3.26 -3.12
CA ASN A 19 -22.39 -2.24 -2.12
C ASN A 19 -22.68 -0.95 -2.89
N GLY A 20 -23.98 -0.72 -3.08
CA GLY A 20 -24.51 0.50 -3.64
C GLY A 20 -24.11 1.69 -2.78
N VAL A 21 -23.08 2.40 -3.21
CA VAL A 21 -22.92 3.82 -2.93
C VAL A 21 -23.13 4.51 -4.27
N SER A 22 -24.26 5.18 -4.42
CA SER A 22 -24.47 6.16 -5.49
C SER A 22 -23.61 7.38 -5.17
N ILE A 23 -22.31 7.31 -5.47
CA ILE A 23 -21.35 8.35 -5.13
C ILE A 23 -21.43 9.42 -6.22
N MET A 24 -21.85 10.63 -5.87
CA MET A 24 -21.61 11.80 -6.69
C MET A 24 -20.10 11.86 -7.02
N GLN A 25 -19.73 11.52 -8.26
CA GLN A 25 -18.34 11.56 -8.71
C GLN A 25 -17.97 13.01 -9.02
N THR A 26 -17.44 13.74 -8.04
CA THR A 26 -16.89 15.08 -8.26
C THR A 26 -15.55 14.98 -8.97
N LYS A 27 -15.41 15.73 -10.06
CA LYS A 27 -14.18 15.74 -10.87
C LYS A 27 -13.22 16.77 -10.31
N LEU A 28 -12.04 16.31 -9.88
CA LEU A 28 -10.91 17.14 -9.49
C LEU A 28 -9.88 17.16 -10.62
N THR A 29 -9.49 18.34 -11.07
CA THR A 29 -8.40 18.52 -12.05
C THR A 29 -7.17 19.06 -11.34
N LEU A 30 -6.10 18.27 -11.30
CA LEU A 30 -4.80 18.65 -10.71
C LEU A 30 -3.83 19.08 -11.81
N ARG A 31 -3.07 20.15 -11.58
CA ARG A 31 -2.00 20.61 -12.47
C ARG A 31 -0.67 20.00 -12.00
N LEU A 32 -0.10 19.10 -12.79
CA LEU A 32 1.19 18.44 -12.52
C LEU A 32 2.05 18.43 -13.77
N GLU A 33 3.35 18.23 -13.60
CA GLU A 33 4.27 17.99 -14.70
C GLU A 33 4.02 16.62 -15.36
N GLU A 34 4.16 16.55 -16.69
CA GLU A 34 3.88 15.33 -17.48
C GLU A 34 4.67 14.11 -16.99
N ARG A 35 5.94 14.31 -16.60
CA ARG A 35 6.78 13.24 -16.05
C ARG A 35 6.19 12.62 -14.79
N LEU A 36 5.56 13.44 -13.93
CA LEU A 36 4.93 12.98 -12.69
C LEU A 36 3.64 12.21 -12.99
N ILE A 37 2.84 12.67 -13.95
CA ILE A 37 1.63 11.97 -14.40
C ILE A 37 1.99 10.56 -14.90
N THR A 38 3.04 10.46 -15.71
CA THR A 38 3.51 9.18 -16.25
C THR A 38 3.96 8.22 -15.15
N GLN A 39 4.80 8.69 -14.22
CA GLN A 39 5.27 7.88 -13.10
C GLN A 39 4.11 7.43 -12.18
N ALA A 40 3.16 8.32 -11.91
CA ALA A 40 2.02 8.02 -11.06
C ALA A 40 1.12 6.94 -11.69
N LYS A 41 0.84 7.03 -13.00
CA LYS A 41 0.10 5.99 -13.74
C LYS A 41 0.83 4.65 -13.71
N ALA A 42 2.14 4.64 -13.96
CA ALA A 42 2.94 3.40 -13.91
C ALA A 42 2.95 2.77 -12.51
N ARG A 43 2.98 3.58 -11.45
CA ARG A 43 2.84 3.07 -10.07
C ARG A 43 1.44 2.50 -9.83
N ALA A 44 0.39 3.20 -10.22
CA ALA A 44 -0.99 2.74 -10.05
C ALA A 44 -1.22 1.39 -10.74
N GLN A 45 -0.74 1.23 -11.98
CA GLN A 45 -0.82 -0.03 -12.73
C GLN A 45 -0.10 -1.19 -12.04
N ARG A 46 1.11 -0.97 -11.51
CA ARG A 46 1.84 -1.99 -10.74
C ARG A 46 1.08 -2.46 -9.50
N HIS A 47 0.20 -1.62 -8.95
CA HIS A 47 -0.65 -1.93 -7.80
C HIS A 47 -2.08 -2.35 -8.21
N GLY A 48 -2.38 -2.52 -9.50
CA GLY A 48 -3.71 -2.89 -9.98
C GLY A 48 -4.79 -1.82 -9.75
N LYS A 49 -4.40 -0.55 -9.59
CA LYS A 49 -5.31 0.57 -9.28
C LYS A 49 -5.31 1.62 -10.40
N SER A 50 -6.39 2.37 -10.51
CA SER A 50 -6.41 3.59 -11.31
C SER A 50 -5.68 4.73 -10.59
N LEU A 51 -5.20 5.73 -11.33
CA LEU A 51 -4.59 6.92 -10.73
C LEU A 51 -5.57 7.64 -9.80
N SER A 52 -6.83 7.76 -10.20
CA SER A 52 -7.88 8.38 -9.38
C SER A 52 -8.10 7.64 -8.05
N GLN A 53 -8.07 6.31 -8.06
CA GLN A 53 -8.18 5.51 -6.84
C GLN A 53 -6.96 5.73 -5.94
N LEU A 54 -5.75 5.75 -6.51
CA LEU A 54 -4.53 6.00 -5.76
C LEU A 54 -4.52 7.39 -5.09
N VAL A 55 -5.06 8.39 -5.77
CA VAL A 55 -5.21 9.75 -5.23
C VAL A 55 -6.31 9.81 -4.16
N ALA A 56 -7.43 9.10 -4.36
CA ALA A 56 -8.49 8.99 -3.35
C ALA A 56 -7.95 8.37 -2.06
N ASP A 57 -7.20 7.27 -2.16
CA ASP A 57 -6.57 6.61 -1.01
C ASP A 57 -5.62 7.56 -0.25
N TYR A 58 -4.94 8.45 -0.96
CA TYR A 58 -4.08 9.47 -0.35
C TYR A 58 -4.89 10.55 0.38
N PHE A 59 -6.00 11.03 -0.20
CA PHE A 59 -6.85 12.02 0.48
C PHE A 59 -7.48 11.47 1.76
N VAL A 60 -7.86 10.19 1.79
CA VAL A 60 -8.34 9.54 3.02
C VAL A 60 -7.30 9.63 4.14
N GLN A 61 -6.01 9.47 3.82
CA GLN A 61 -4.94 9.58 4.82
C GLN A 61 -4.71 11.02 5.31
N LEU A 62 -5.02 12.02 4.48
CA LEU A 62 -4.91 13.43 4.86
C LEU A 62 -6.02 13.88 5.81
N ASP A 63 -7.22 13.30 5.69
CA ASP A 63 -8.35 13.58 6.57
C ASP A 63 -8.24 12.90 7.94
N GLU A 64 -7.26 12.03 8.15
CA GLU A 64 -7.07 11.35 9.43
C GLU A 64 -6.65 12.39 10.49
N PRO A 65 -7.47 12.66 11.52
CA PRO A 65 -7.16 13.67 12.50
C PRO A 65 -5.85 13.30 13.21
N VAL A 66 -5.03 14.30 13.55
CA VAL A 66 -3.73 14.10 14.24
C VAL A 66 -3.87 13.24 15.50
N ALA A 67 -5.03 13.26 16.15
CA ALA A 67 -5.38 12.38 17.26
C ALA A 67 -5.45 10.89 16.85
N ALA A 68 -6.08 10.56 15.72
CA ALA A 68 -6.16 9.21 15.19
C ALA A 68 -4.81 8.71 14.66
N GLN A 69 -3.95 9.59 14.14
CA GLN A 69 -2.56 9.26 13.80
C GLN A 69 -1.75 8.86 15.05
N ARG A 70 -1.94 9.54 16.19
CA ARG A 70 -1.35 9.11 17.48
C ARG A 70 -1.92 7.78 17.95
N GLN A 71 -3.21 7.54 17.74
CA GLN A 71 -3.85 6.27 18.09
C GLN A 71 -3.36 5.10 17.20
N ALA A 72 -2.99 5.37 15.95
CA ALA A 72 -2.31 4.40 15.08
C ALA A 72 -0.88 4.07 15.55
N LEU A 73 -0.19 4.99 16.23
CA LEU A 73 1.09 4.69 16.92
C LEU A 73 0.88 3.81 18.16
N GLU A 74 -0.29 3.89 18.79
CA GLU A 74 -0.68 3.02 19.92
C GLU A 74 -1.34 1.70 19.47
N ALA A 75 -1.63 1.56 18.18
CA ALA A 75 -2.15 0.33 17.63
C ALA A 75 -1.14 -0.82 17.84
N PRO A 76 -1.62 -2.06 18.09
CA PRO A 76 -0.74 -3.20 18.29
C PRO A 76 0.15 -3.39 17.04
N LEU A 77 1.45 -3.26 17.26
CA LEU A 77 2.46 -3.46 16.21
C LEU A 77 2.34 -4.89 15.64
N PRO A 78 2.58 -5.10 14.35
CA PRO A 78 2.69 -6.45 13.78
C PRO A 78 3.69 -7.29 14.59
N PRO A 79 3.47 -8.60 14.79
CA PRO A 79 4.27 -9.41 15.73
C PRO A 79 5.79 -9.30 15.54
N VAL A 80 6.24 -9.26 14.27
CA VAL A 80 7.64 -9.09 13.92
C VAL A 80 8.17 -7.72 14.38
N VAL A 81 7.44 -6.64 14.10
CA VAL A 81 7.82 -5.28 14.49
C VAL A 81 7.77 -5.11 16.02
N ALA A 82 6.78 -5.72 16.67
CA ALA A 82 6.67 -5.74 18.13
C ALA A 82 7.89 -6.40 18.79
N SER A 83 8.41 -7.49 18.19
CA SER A 83 9.61 -8.18 18.69
C SER A 83 10.89 -7.34 18.59
N LEU A 84 10.95 -6.40 17.64
CA LEU A 84 12.09 -5.50 17.44
C LEU A 84 12.02 -4.26 18.35
N ARG A 85 10.85 -3.96 18.93
CA ARG A 85 10.66 -2.78 19.78
C ARG A 85 11.52 -2.89 21.04
N GLY A 86 12.50 -1.99 21.17
CA GLY A 86 13.41 -1.96 22.31
C GLY A 86 14.64 -2.86 22.18
N ALA A 87 14.86 -3.49 21.02
CA ALA A 87 16.05 -4.32 20.77
C ALA A 87 17.38 -3.56 20.93
N LEU A 88 17.36 -2.23 20.80
CA LEU A 88 18.53 -1.36 20.98
C LEU A 88 18.48 -0.53 22.28
N LYS A 89 17.57 -0.85 23.21
CA LYS A 89 17.44 -0.10 24.46
C LYS A 89 18.69 -0.30 25.32
N GLY A 90 19.38 0.81 25.63
CA GLY A 90 20.60 0.81 26.44
C GLY A 90 21.90 0.72 25.64
N VAL A 91 21.83 0.68 24.31
CA VAL A 91 23.01 0.83 23.46
C VAL A 91 23.31 2.32 23.32
N ALA A 92 24.37 2.78 23.98
CA ALA A 92 24.72 4.21 24.03
C ALA A 92 25.40 4.70 22.74
N ASP A 93 26.18 3.84 22.08
CA ASP A 93 26.88 4.15 20.83
C ASP A 93 26.44 3.21 19.71
N LEU A 94 25.64 3.75 18.80
CA LEU A 94 25.35 3.12 17.52
C LEU A 94 26.37 3.63 16.50
N ASP A 95 27.46 2.88 16.34
CA ASP A 95 28.50 3.21 15.37
C ASP A 95 28.14 2.65 13.97
N GLU A 96 28.08 3.54 12.98
CA GLU A 96 27.87 3.18 11.57
C GLU A 96 29.04 2.34 11.02
N GLY A 97 30.26 2.56 11.53
CA GLY A 97 31.45 1.79 11.15
C GLY A 97 31.31 0.30 11.53
N ALA A 98 30.95 0.03 12.78
CA ALA A 98 30.67 -1.32 13.27
C ALA A 98 29.57 -2.03 12.47
N TRP A 99 28.52 -1.30 12.06
CA TRP A 99 27.47 -1.85 11.19
C TRP A 99 27.98 -2.22 9.79
N ARG A 100 28.79 -1.34 9.16
CA ARG A 100 29.38 -1.61 7.84
C ARG A 100 30.30 -2.82 7.86
N GLU A 101 31.09 -2.97 8.92
CA GLU A 101 31.98 -4.12 9.09
C GLU A 101 31.21 -5.44 9.28
N HIS A 102 30.12 -5.40 10.04
CA HIS A 102 29.19 -6.53 10.15
C HIS A 102 28.63 -6.95 8.78
N LEU A 103 28.17 -5.99 7.95
CA LEU A 103 27.67 -6.29 6.61
C LEU A 103 28.74 -6.89 5.70
N ARG A 104 29.98 -6.40 5.78
CA ARG A 104 31.12 -6.95 5.03
C ARG A 104 31.36 -8.43 5.36
N THR A 105 31.28 -8.78 6.65
CA THR A 105 31.49 -10.15 7.13
C THR A 105 30.30 -11.06 6.79
N LYS A 106 29.06 -10.57 6.87
CA LYS A 106 27.84 -11.35 6.61
C LYS A 106 27.67 -11.77 5.13
N HIS A 107 28.24 -11.00 4.21
CA HIS A 107 28.09 -11.21 2.76
C HIS A 107 29.35 -11.78 2.08
N GLN A 108 30.34 -12.25 2.86
CA GLN A 108 31.41 -13.15 2.40
C GLN A 108 30.94 -14.60 2.42
#